data_AF-A0AAD3T4Z9-F1
#
_entry.id   AF-A0AAD3T4Z9-F1
#
_cell.length_a   1.000
_cell.length_b   1.000
_cell.length_c   1.000
_cell.angle_alpha   90.00
_cell.angle_beta   90.00
_cell.angle_gamma   90.00
#
_symmetry.space_group_name_H-M   'P 1'
#
loop_
_entity.id
_entity.type
_entity.pdbx_description
1 polymer ?
#
loop_
_entity_poly.entity_id
_entity_poly.type
_entity_poly.pdbx_seq_one_letter_code
_entity_poly.pdbx_strand_id
1 'polypeptide(L)'
;MAYYFVTSEGFRIGKNLLPFNASNHKSSKGNMFIDCGVPPKILLQDLYNRIEMEVVTATSREPKQELRPQIFPKGTKCVCALNVTAHFMDGANLKLMPMNFFINVKDYIYCLAMTNTNR
;
A
#
# COMPACT_ATOMS: atom_id res chain seq x y z
N MET A 1 27.18 2.92 -3.40
CA MET A 1 25.75 2.57 -3.36
C MET A 1 25.03 3.44 -4.39
N ALA A 2 24.17 2.85 -5.22
CA ALA A 2 23.28 3.61 -6.10
C ALA A 2 21.92 3.76 -5.40
N TYR A 3 21.39 4.98 -5.37
CA TYR A 3 20.04 5.25 -4.88
C TYR A 3 19.13 5.50 -6.08
N TYR A 4 18.01 4.79 -6.15
CA TYR A 4 17.03 4.95 -7.22
C TYR A 4 15.81 5.68 -6.68
N PHE A 5 15.52 6.84 -7.24
CA PHE A 5 14.36 7.64 -6.88
C PHE A 5 13.39 7.71 -8.05
N VAL A 6 12.11 7.54 -7.74
CA VAL A 6 11.00 7.68 -8.68
C VAL A 6 9.97 8.64 -8.10
N THR A 7 9.12 9.17 -8.98
CA THR A 7 8.04 10.07 -8.59
C THR A 7 6.72 9.30 -8.64
N SER A 8 6.18 8.95 -7.46
CA SER A 8 4.88 8.32 -7.33
C SER A 8 3.78 9.38 -7.24
N GLU A 9 2.75 9.25 -8.07
CA GLU A 9 1.53 10.07 -8.05
C GLU A 9 0.54 9.57 -6.99
N GLY A 10 0.58 8.28 -6.67
CA GLY A 10 -0.25 7.68 -5.63
C GLY A 10 -0.56 6.21 -5.91
N PHE A 11 -1.53 5.68 -5.17
CA PHE A 11 -2.00 4.31 -5.29
C PHE A 11 -3.49 4.30 -5.64
N ARG A 12 -3.89 3.53 -6.63
CA ARG A 12 -5.28 3.22 -6.91
C ARG A 12 -5.64 1.89 -6.29
N ILE A 13 -6.64 1.87 -5.42
CA ILE A 13 -7.17 0.67 -4.78
C ILE A 13 -8.63 0.55 -5.23
N GLY A 14 -8.94 -0.51 -5.98
CA GLY A 14 -10.24 -0.64 -6.62
C GLY A 14 -10.50 0.52 -7.58
N LYS A 15 -11.46 1.38 -7.23
CA LYS A 15 -11.82 2.57 -8.02
C LYS A 15 -11.24 3.87 -7.46
N ASN A 16 -10.69 3.85 -6.24
CA ASN A 16 -10.29 5.04 -5.51
C ASN A 16 -8.81 5.33 -5.72
N LEU A 17 -8.48 6.54 -6.19
CA LEU A 17 -7.11 7.03 -6.31
C LEU A 17 -6.71 7.76 -5.03
N LEU A 18 -5.70 7.23 -4.36
CA LEU A 18 -5.10 7.78 -3.16
C LEU A 18 -3.82 8.53 -3.57
N PRO A 19 -3.85 9.87 -3.67
CA PRO A 19 -2.67 10.65 -4.08
C PRO A 19 -1.55 10.53 -3.04
N PHE A 20 -0.29 10.62 -3.48
CA PHE A 20 0.84 10.58 -2.55
C PHE A 20 0.77 11.69 -1.49
N ASN A 21 0.43 12.91 -1.92
CA ASN A 21 0.20 14.06 -1.04
C ASN A 21 -1.29 14.46 -1.08
N ALA A 22 -1.96 14.39 0.08
CA ALA A 22 -3.38 14.72 0.20
C ALA A 22 -3.69 16.22 0.03
N SER A 23 -2.77 17.12 0.40
CA SER A 23 -3.06 18.56 0.45
C SER A 23 -2.98 19.24 -0.92
N ASN A 24 -2.01 18.86 -1.76
CA ASN A 24 -1.76 19.58 -3.01
C ASN A 24 -1.96 18.74 -4.27
N HIS A 25 -2.25 17.43 -4.14
CA HIS A 25 -2.34 16.43 -5.23
C HIS A 25 -1.12 16.36 -6.18
N LYS A 26 -0.16 17.28 -6.07
CA LYS A 26 1.10 17.32 -6.78
C LYS A 26 2.13 16.55 -5.98
N SER A 27 2.70 15.52 -6.61
CA SER A 27 3.81 14.77 -6.06
C SER A 27 5.12 15.51 -6.27
N SER A 28 5.91 15.64 -5.21
CA SER A 28 7.28 16.14 -5.32
C SER A 28 8.12 15.16 -6.13
N LYS A 29 8.93 15.66 -7.07
CA LYS A 29 9.84 14.80 -7.84
C LYS A 29 10.75 14.01 -6.91
N GLY A 30 10.89 12.70 -7.16
CA GLY A 30 11.74 11.81 -6.36
C GLY A 30 11.19 11.50 -4.96
N ASN A 31 9.87 11.56 -4.76
CA ASN A 31 9.23 11.29 -3.47
C ASN A 31 9.23 9.82 -3.02
N MET A 32 9.66 8.90 -3.88
CA MET A 32 9.73 7.47 -3.57
C MET A 32 11.14 6.95 -3.85
N PHE A 33 11.71 6.32 -2.83
CA PHE A 33 12.99 5.62 -2.91
C PHE A 33 12.74 4.13 -3.20
N ILE A 34 13.52 3.55 -4.10
CA ILE A 34 13.51 2.12 -4.41
C ILE A 34 14.79 1.50 -3.86
N ASP A 35 14.62 0.49 -3.01
CA ASP A 35 15.68 -0.38 -2.56
C ASP A 35 15.44 -1.84 -3.00
N CYS A 36 16.48 -2.66 -2.84
CA CYS A 36 16.38 -4.11 -2.90
C CYS A 36 16.08 -4.72 -1.52
N GLY A 37 15.66 -3.88 -0.55
CA GLY A 37 15.43 -4.28 0.82
C GLY A 37 14.28 -5.28 0.94
N VAL A 38 14.25 -5.99 2.07
CA VAL A 38 13.13 -6.87 2.44
C VAL A 38 11.98 -5.99 2.94
N PRO A 39 10.70 -6.35 2.70
CA PRO A 39 9.54 -5.69 3.30
C PRO A 39 9.73 -5.36 4.80
N PRO A 40 9.04 -4.32 5.31
CA PRO A 40 7.91 -3.61 4.69
C PRO A 40 8.28 -2.34 3.91
N LYS A 41 7.47 -2.00 2.90
CA LYS A 41 7.50 -0.66 2.28
C LYS A 41 7.16 0.40 3.35
N ILE A 42 8.02 1.39 3.50
CA ILE A 42 7.79 2.48 4.46
C ILE A 42 6.99 3.59 3.77
N LEU A 43 5.85 3.95 4.35
CA LEU A 43 4.96 4.99 3.85
C LEU A 43 4.79 6.10 4.88
N LEU A 44 4.61 7.33 4.40
CA LEU A 44 4.20 8.45 5.26
C LEU A 44 2.89 8.10 5.96
N GLN A 45 2.78 8.48 7.25
CA GLN A 45 1.64 8.15 8.10
C GLN A 45 0.28 8.40 7.45
N ASP A 46 0.11 9.58 6.84
CA ASP A 46 -1.14 9.97 6.18
C ASP A 46 -1.52 9.00 5.04
N LEU A 47 -0.56 8.70 4.16
CA LEU A 47 -0.78 7.80 3.03
C LEU A 47 -1.06 6.37 3.51
N TYR A 48 -0.33 5.92 4.53
CA TYR A 48 -0.57 4.63 5.17
C TYR A 48 -2.01 4.54 5.71
N ASN A 49 -2.47 5.54 6.47
CA ASN A 49 -3.81 5.56 7.05
C ASN A 49 -4.91 5.53 5.97
N ARG A 50 -4.72 6.30 4.89
CA ARG A 50 -5.67 6.32 3.76
C ARG A 50 -5.74 4.97 3.05
N ILE A 51 -4.59 4.32 2.84
CA ILE A 51 -4.55 2.96 2.28
C ILE A 51 -5.24 1.97 3.21
N GLU A 52 -4.94 2.02 4.51
CA GLU A 52 -5.54 1.12 5.50
C GLU A 52 -7.07 1.24 5.50
N MET A 53 -7.60 2.47 5.56
CA MET A 53 -9.04 2.74 5.48
C MET A 53 -9.66 2.17 4.20
N GLU A 54 -9.04 2.41 3.05
CA GLU A 54 -9.56 1.94 1.76
C GLU A 54 -9.57 0.41 1.66
N VAL A 55 -8.55 -0.26 2.21
CA VAL A 55 -8.49 -1.72 2.25
C VAL A 55 -9.55 -2.28 3.20
N VAL A 56 -9.78 -1.64 4.36
CA VAL A 56 -10.86 -2.01 5.30
C VAL A 56 -12.21 -1.88 4.61
N THR A 57 -12.47 -0.77 3.91
CA THR A 57 -13.71 -0.56 3.15
C THR A 57 -13.87 -1.60 2.05
N ALA A 58 -12.83 -1.84 1.24
CA ALA A 58 -12.88 -2.77 0.12
C ALA A 58 -13.04 -4.24 0.55
N THR A 59 -12.56 -4.59 1.75
CA THR A 59 -12.66 -5.96 2.29
C THR A 59 -13.81 -6.14 3.27
N SER A 60 -14.48 -5.05 3.69
CA SER A 60 -15.50 -5.02 4.74
C SER A 60 -15.01 -5.70 6.04
N ARG A 61 -13.74 -5.52 6.39
CA ARG A 61 -13.08 -6.22 7.50
C ARG A 61 -12.21 -5.28 8.32
N GLU A 62 -12.45 -5.29 9.62
CA GLU A 62 -11.73 -4.45 10.57
C GLU A 62 -10.34 -5.02 10.90
N PRO A 63 -9.34 -4.15 11.12
CA PRO A 63 -8.02 -4.56 11.58
C PRO A 63 -8.09 -5.01 13.05
N LYS A 64 -7.42 -6.11 13.42
CA LYS A 64 -7.29 -6.47 14.85
C LYS A 64 -6.17 -5.65 15.48
N GLN A 65 -6.52 -4.94 16.54
CA GLN A 65 -5.66 -3.96 17.21
C GLN A 65 -4.36 -4.55 17.79
N GLU A 66 -4.39 -5.82 18.19
CA GLU A 66 -3.27 -6.54 18.81
C GLU A 66 -2.11 -6.82 17.85
N LEU A 67 -2.36 -6.70 16.54
CA LEU A 67 -1.38 -6.96 15.49
C LEU A 67 -1.49 -5.83 14.46
N ARG A 68 -0.97 -4.65 14.80
CA ARG A 68 -0.72 -3.58 13.83
C ARG A 68 0.43 -4.02 12.90
N PRO A 69 0.36 -4.00 11.54
CA PRO A 69 -0.69 -3.60 10.61
C PRO A 69 -1.34 -4.82 9.93
N GLN A 70 -2.30 -5.48 10.58
CA GLN A 70 -2.98 -6.63 10.00
C GLN A 70 -4.46 -6.28 9.76
N ILE A 71 -4.81 -6.03 8.50
CA ILE A 71 -6.19 -6.20 8.04
C ILE A 71 -6.35 -7.68 7.76
N PHE A 72 -7.31 -8.36 8.39
CA PHE A 72 -7.48 -9.81 8.31
C PHE A 72 -8.58 -10.20 7.33
N PRO A 73 -8.27 -10.34 6.03
CA PRO A 73 -9.18 -11.00 5.13
C PRO A 73 -9.19 -12.51 5.40
N LYS A 74 -10.08 -12.99 6.28
CA LYS A 74 -10.41 -14.43 6.41
C LYS A 74 -10.83 -15.04 5.05
N GLY A 75 -9.99 -15.91 4.48
CA GLY A 75 -10.29 -16.67 3.26
C GLY A 75 -9.66 -16.12 1.96
N THR A 76 -9.33 -17.04 1.07
CA THR A 76 -8.52 -16.82 -0.15
C THR A 76 -9.12 -15.86 -1.18
N LYS A 77 -10.46 -15.78 -1.29
CA LYS A 77 -11.12 -15.05 -2.38
C LYS A 77 -11.09 -13.52 -2.25
N CYS A 78 -10.97 -12.97 -1.03
CA CYS A 78 -11.18 -11.54 -0.80
C CYS A 78 -9.91 -10.70 -1.06
N VAL A 79 -8.72 -11.24 -0.78
CA VAL A 79 -7.43 -10.54 -1.00
C VAL A 79 -7.02 -10.55 -2.46
N CYS A 80 -7.25 -11.68 -3.14
CA CYS A 80 -6.92 -11.84 -4.54
C CYS A 80 -7.75 -10.92 -5.45
N ALA A 81 -8.89 -10.42 -4.97
CA ALA A 81 -9.78 -9.56 -5.73
C ALA A 81 -9.41 -8.06 -5.66
N LEU A 82 -8.53 -7.65 -4.74
CA LEU A 82 -8.18 -6.25 -4.58
C LEU A 82 -7.21 -5.82 -5.69
N ASN A 83 -7.73 -5.05 -6.65
CA ASN A 83 -6.91 -4.44 -7.70
C ASN A 83 -6.18 -3.22 -7.14
N VAL A 84 -4.86 -3.35 -6.96
CA VAL A 84 -4.01 -2.23 -6.56
C VAL A 84 -3.07 -1.84 -7.71
N THR A 85 -2.98 -0.55 -8.01
CA THR A 85 -2.07 0.00 -9.01
C THR A 85 -1.29 1.17 -8.42
N ALA A 86 0.04 1.12 -8.50
CA ALA A 86 0.88 2.28 -8.20
C ALA A 86 1.01 3.14 -9.46
N HIS A 87 0.71 4.43 -9.32
CA HIS A 87 0.82 5.42 -10.38
C HIS A 87 2.11 6.21 -10.19
N PHE A 88 2.84 6.41 -11.29
CA PHE A 88 4.07 7.18 -11.35
C PHE A 88 3.95 8.29 -12.38
N MET A 89 4.81 9.29 -12.22
CA MET A 89 4.91 10.41 -13.16
C MET A 89 5.10 9.92 -14.61
N ASP A 90 4.67 10.73 -15.56
CA ASP A 90 4.73 10.45 -17.01
C ASP A 90 3.83 9.26 -17.45
N GLY A 91 2.82 8.92 -16.64
CA GLY A 91 1.78 7.95 -16.99
C GLY A 91 2.16 6.49 -16.78
N ALA A 92 3.30 6.21 -16.13
CA ALA A 92 3.72 4.85 -15.82
C ALA A 92 2.85 4.23 -14.71
N ASN A 93 2.31 3.03 -14.96
CA ASN A 93 1.38 2.34 -14.07
C ASN A 93 1.91 0.94 -13.73
N LEU A 94 2.07 0.64 -12.44
CA LEU A 94 2.49 -0.67 -11.95
C LEU A 94 1.33 -1.36 -11.24
N LYS A 95 0.75 -2.39 -11.88
CA LYS A 95 -0.25 -3.24 -11.25
C LYS A 95 0.42 -4.12 -10.20
N LEU A 96 0.01 -3.99 -8.94
CA LEU A 96 0.54 -4.79 -7.84
C LEU A 96 -0.28 -6.06 -7.70
N MET A 97 0.41 -7.20 -7.77
CA MET A 97 -0.20 -8.48 -7.39
C MET A 97 -0.47 -8.50 -5.88
N PRO A 98 -1.43 -9.31 -5.39
CA PRO A 98 -1.70 -9.44 -3.97
C PRO A 98 -0.43 -9.73 -3.15
N MET A 99 0.48 -10.57 -3.65
CA MET A 99 1.76 -10.88 -3.01
C MET A 99 2.72 -9.68 -2.86
N ASN A 100 2.55 -8.63 -3.68
CA ASN A 100 3.35 -7.40 -3.60
C ASN A 100 2.78 -6.42 -2.57
N PHE A 101 1.54 -6.63 -2.11
CA PHE A 101 0.80 -5.70 -1.26
C PHE A 101 0.47 -6.30 0.11
N PHE A 102 0.39 -7.63 0.20
CA PHE A 102 0.08 -8.36 1.41
C PHE A 102 1.16 -9.41 1.74
N ILE A 103 1.40 -9.63 3.03
CA ILE A 103 2.23 -10.71 3.58
C ILE A 103 1.31 -11.74 4.22
N ASN A 104 1.48 -13.02 3.91
CA ASN A 104 0.78 -14.10 4.60
C ASN A 104 1.58 -14.47 5.86
N VAL A 105 0.99 -14.28 7.05
CA VAL A 105 1.67 -14.53 8.33
C VAL A 105 1.35 -15.90 8.88
N LYS A 106 0.10 -16.38 8.71
CA LYS A 106 -0.34 -17.70 9.20
C LYS A 106 -1.69 -18.06 8.60
N ASP A 107 -1.90 -19.30 8.13
CA ASP A 107 -3.21 -19.86 7.76
C ASP A 107 -4.29 -18.86 7.29
N TYR A 108 -4.11 -18.30 6.09
CA TYR A 108 -5.03 -17.34 5.45
C TYR A 108 -5.19 -16.00 6.19
N ILE A 109 -4.26 -15.67 7.09
CA ILE A 109 -4.08 -14.35 7.69
C ILE A 109 -3.10 -13.57 6.84
N TYR A 110 -3.58 -12.47 6.28
CA TYR A 110 -2.78 -11.55 5.49
C TYR A 110 -2.59 -10.24 6.26
N CYS A 111 -1.47 -9.56 6.00
CA CYS A 111 -1.11 -8.28 6.60
C CYS A 111 -0.66 -7.34 5.50
N LEU A 112 -0.76 -6.02 5.70
CA LEU A 112 -0.21 -5.10 4.72
C LEU A 112 1.32 -5.24 4.68
N ALA A 113 1.89 -5.34 3.48
CA ALA A 113 3.33 -5.37 3.26
C ALA A 113 3.98 -3.97 3.41
N MET A 114 3.44 -3.16 4.33
CA MET A 114 3.70 -1.73 4.47
C MET A 114 3.72 -1.34 5.95
N THR A 115 4.54 -0.36 6.30
CA THR A 115 4.57 0.27 7.63
C THR A 115 4.50 1.78 7.49
N ASN A 116 4.01 2.45 8.53
CA ASN A 116 4.00 3.91 8.63
C ASN A 116 5.35 4.43 9.19
N THR A 117 5.66 5.70 8.93
CA THR A 117 6.85 6.38 9.47
C THR A 117 6.82 6.64 10.98
N ASN A 118 5.66 6.62 11.63
CA ASN A 118 5.53 6.92 13.07
C ASN A 118 5.52 5.65 13.94
N ARG A 119 6.23 4.61 13.52
CA ARG A 119 6.36 3.36 14.25
C ARG A 119 7.79 3.07 14.62
#